data_AF-A0A222EP11-F1
#
_entry.id   AF-A0A222EP11-F1
#
_cell.length_a   1.000
_cell.length_b   1.000
_cell.length_c   1.000
_cell.angle_alpha   90.00
_cell.angle_beta   90.00
_cell.angle_gamma   90.00
#
_symmetry.space_group_name_H-M   'P 1'
#
loop_
_entity.id
_entity.type
_entity.pdbx_description
1 polymer ?
#
loop_
_entity_poly.entity_id
_entity_poly.type
_entity_poly.pdbx_seq_one_letter_code
_entity_poly.pdbx_strand_id
1 'polypeptide(L)' 'MNKFNELIDEIKDISNKLNDPATKMEDSIELFKKGNELIKEAKDLLTNLEGEVKKVMDDNKVSDF' A
#
# COMPACT_ATOMS: atom_id res chain seq x y z
N MET A 1 4.91 6.31 -13.01
CA MET A 1 4.35 6.48 -11.65
C MET A 1 4.83 5.28 -10.84
N ASN A 2 5.26 5.43 -9.59
CA ASN A 2 5.70 4.29 -8.79
C ASN A 2 4.46 3.49 -8.34
N LYS A 3 4.49 2.16 -8.45
CA LYS A 3 3.39 1.25 -8.08
C LYS A 3 2.73 1.57 -6.73
N PHE A 4 3.53 1.96 -5.73
CA PHE A 4 3.02 2.39 -4.43
C PHE A 4 2.07 3.59 -4.51
N ASN A 5 2.39 4.60 -5.31
CA ASN A 5 1.53 5.79 -5.47
C ASN A 5 0.21 5.43 -6.15
N GLU A 6 0.23 4.50 -7.11
CA GLU A 6 -0.98 4.00 -7.77
C GLU A 6 -1.91 3.30 -6.77
N LEU A 7 -1.36 2.43 -5.90
CA LEU A 7 -2.12 1.79 -4.82
C LEU A 7 -2.72 2.82 -3.86
N ILE A 8 -1.95 3.84 -3.48
CA ILE A 8 -2.43 4.91 -2.59
C ILE A 8 -3.57 5.70 -3.22
N ASP A 9 -3.48 6.01 -4.51
CA ASP A 9 -4.54 6.75 -5.21
C ASP A 9 -5.80 5.91 -5.37
N GLU A 10 -5.67 4.59 -5.60
CA GLU A 10 -6.82 3.69 -5.63
C GLU A 10 -7.47 3.50 -4.25
N ILE A 11 -6.68 3.43 -3.17
CA ILE A 11 -7.19 3.41 -1.79
C ILE A 11 -7.97 4.69 -1.48
N LYS A 12 -7.50 5.86 -1.92
CA LYS A 12 -8.23 7.12 -1.77
C LYS A 12 -9.55 7.12 -2.54
N ASP A 13 -9.56 6.63 -3.77
CA ASP A 13 -10.79 6.52 -4.56
C ASP A 13 -11.82 5.60 -3.90
N ILE A 14 -11.39 4.44 -3.39
CA ILE A 14 -12.23 3.54 -2.60
C ILE A 14 -12.78 4.26 -1.35
N SER A 15 -11.94 4.98 -0.63
CA SER A 15 -12.37 5.73 0.56
C SER A 15 -13.40 6.81 0.21
N ASN A 16 -13.23 7.51 -0.91
CA ASN A 16 -14.21 8.49 -1.39
C ASN A 16 -15.55 7.83 -1.72
N LYS A 17 -15.53 6.70 -2.43
CA LYS A 17 -16.75 5.93 -2.75
C LYS A 17 -17.45 5.41 -1.50
N LEU A 18 -16.72 4.91 -0.51
CA LEU A 18 -17.30 4.46 0.76
C LEU A 18 -17.98 5.58 1.56
N ASN A 19 -17.55 6.83 1.37
CA ASN A 19 -18.16 8.00 2.01
C ASN A 19 -19.29 8.62 1.17
N ASP A 20 -19.53 8.14 -0.06
CA ASP A 20 -20.59 8.61 -0.92
C ASP A 20 -21.94 8.00 -0.49
N PRO A 21 -22.95 8.82 -0.14
CA PRO A 21 -24.29 8.33 0.20
C PRO A 21 -25.00 7.55 -0.90
N ALA A 22 -24.57 7.67 -2.16
CA ALA A 22 -25.10 6.92 -3.30
C ALA A 22 -24.56 5.49 -3.39
N THR A 23 -23.50 5.15 -2.64
CA THR A 23 -22.91 3.81 -2.66
C THR A 23 -23.81 2.83 -1.93
N LYS A 24 -24.18 1.75 -2.62
CA LYS A 24 -25.03 0.70 -2.04
C LYS A 24 -24.26 -0.11 -1.00
N MET A 25 -24.99 -0.77 -0.11
CA MET A 25 -24.39 -1.58 0.96
C MET A 25 -23.57 -2.74 0.39
N GLU A 26 -24.07 -3.43 -0.63
CA GLU A 26 -23.38 -4.53 -1.30
C GLU A 26 -22.07 -4.06 -1.93
N ASP A 27 -22.11 -2.92 -2.63
CA ASP A 27 -20.93 -2.29 -3.23
C ASP A 27 -19.93 -1.85 -2.14
N SER A 28 -20.42 -1.36 -1.00
CA SER A 28 -19.59 -0.94 0.13
C SER A 28 -18.81 -2.11 0.74
N ILE A 29 -19.41 -3.29 0.81
CA ILE A 29 -18.73 -4.51 1.29
C ILE A 29 -17.59 -4.89 0.36
N GLU A 30 -17.82 -4.87 -0.95
CA GLU A 30 -16.80 -5.22 -1.95
C GLU A 30 -15.68 -4.17 -2.01
N LEU A 31 -16.03 -2.88 -1.95
CA LEU A 31 -15.08 -1.78 -1.83
C LEU A 31 -14.20 -1.92 -0.57
N PHE A 32 -14.80 -2.29 0.57
CA PHE A 32 -14.06 -2.50 1.81
C PHE A 32 -13.08 -3.69 1.71
N LYS A 33 -13.51 -4.82 1.13
CA LYS A 33 -12.62 -5.98 0.91
C LYS A 33 -11.45 -5.60 0.03
N LYS A 34 -11.72 -4.98 -1.13
CA LYS A 34 -10.71 -4.52 -2.06
C LYS A 34 -9.74 -3.52 -1.40
N GLY A 35 -10.28 -2.56 -0.65
CA GLY A 35 -9.46 -1.59 0.08
C GLY A 35 -8.49 -2.25 1.04
N ASN A 36 -8.92 -3.28 1.78
CA ASN A 36 -8.02 -4.03 2.68
C ASN A 36 -6.91 -4.78 1.93
N GLU A 37 -7.21 -5.36 0.77
CA GLU A 37 -6.21 -6.03 -0.06
C GLU A 37 -5.15 -5.04 -0.57
N LEU A 38 -5.57 -3.87 -1.07
CA LEU A 38 -4.64 -2.83 -1.53
C LEU A 38 -3.79 -2.27 -0.38
N ILE A 39 -4.38 -2.07 0.80
CA ILE A 39 -3.64 -1.66 2.00
C ILE A 39 -2.57 -2.69 2.38
N LYS A 40 -2.90 -3.99 2.27
CA LYS A 40 -1.95 -5.06 2.53
C LYS A 40 -0.80 -5.02 1.52
N GLU A 41 -1.09 -4.90 0.23
CA GLU A 41 -0.07 -4.82 -0.82
C GLU A 41 0.85 -3.59 -0.63
N ALA A 42 0.28 -2.43 -0.29
CA ALA A 42 1.06 -1.23 -0.02
C ALA A 42 1.99 -1.40 1.19
N LYS A 43 1.54 -2.10 2.24
CA LYS A 43 2.39 -2.44 3.40
C LYS A 43 3.52 -3.37 3.00
N ASP A 44 3.24 -4.41 2.22
CA ASP A 44 4.26 -5.38 1.78
C ASP A 44 5.36 -4.69 0.95
N LEU A 45 4.99 -3.74 0.07
CA LEU A 45 5.95 -2.93 -0.68
C LEU A 45 6.87 -2.11 0.23
N LEU A 46 6.32 -1.46 1.26
CA LEU A 46 7.11 -0.67 2.21
C LEU A 46 8.04 -1.55 3.04
N THR A 47 7.55 -2.69 3.51
CA THR A 47 8.37 -3.64 4.30
C THR A 47 9.51 -4.21 3.46
N ASN A 48 9.28 -4.51 2.18
CA ASN A 48 10.33 -4.97 1.27
C ASN A 48 11.38 -3.88 1.06
N LEU A 49 10.96 -2.64 0.81
CA LEU A 49 11.86 -1.50 0.65
C LEU A 49 12.70 -1.26 1.92
N GLU A 50 12.09 -1.34 3.10
CA GLU A 50 12.80 -1.23 4.38
C GLU A 50 13.88 -2.32 4.52
N GLY A 51 13.55 -3.55 4.14
CA GLY A 51 14.47 -4.68 4.14
C GLY A 51 15.65 -4.50 3.18
N GLU A 52 15.39 -3.98 1.98
CA GLU A 52 16.44 -3.65 1.01
C GLU A 52 17.37 -2.55 1.51
N VAL A 53 16.81 -1.48 2.09
CA VAL A 53 17.60 -0.39 2.68
C VAL A 53 18.47 -0.89 3.83
N LYS A 54 17.92 -1.73 4.72
CA LYS A 54 18.68 -2.34 5.82
C LYS A 54 19.86 -3.16 5.31
N LYS A 55 19.66 -4.02 4.30
CA LYS A 55 20.72 -4.81 3.69
C LYS A 55 21.84 -3.93 3.12
N VAL A 56 21.49 -2.89 2.36
CA VAL A 56 22.48 -1.95 1.81
C VAL A 56 23.26 -1.24 2.91
N MET A 57 22.60 -0.86 4.01
CA MET A 57 23.27 -0.23 5.15
C MET A 57 24.21 -1.20 5.88
N ASP A 58 23.85 -2.48 5.97
CA ASP A 58 24.70 -3.50 6.60
C ASP A 58 25.88 -3.86 5.71
N ASP A 59 25.68 -4.03 4.39
CA ASP A 59 26.74 -4.32 3.43
C ASP A 59 27.79 -3.20 3.37
N ASN A 60 27.36 -1.92 3.40
CA ASN A 60 28.28 -0.78 3.44
C ASN A 60 29.08 -0.67 4.74
N LYS A 61 28.62 -1.26 5.86
CA LYS A 61 29.42 -1.34 7.09
C LYS A 61 30.48 -2.43 7.04
N VAL A 62 30.27 -3.45 6.21
CA VAL A 62 31.22 -4.57 6.05
C VAL A 62 32.41 -4.17 5.17
N SER A 63 32.28 -3.15 4.31
CA SER A 63 33.37 -2.68 3.43
C SER A 63 34.43 -1.79 4.11
N ASP A 64 34.27 -1.41 5.37
CA ASP A 64 35.18 -0.51 6.09
C ASP A 64 36.25 -1.24 6.95
N PHE A 65 36.62 -2.49 6.62
CA PHE A 65 37.63 -3.28 7.35
C PHE A 65 38.82 -3.73 6.49
#